data_AF-A0A925RJP7-F1
#
_entry.id   AF-A0A925RJP7-F1
#
_cell.length_a   1.000
_cell.length_b   1.000
_cell.length_c   1.000
_cell.angle_alpha   90.00
_cell.angle_beta   90.00
_cell.angle_gamma   90.00
#
_symmetry.space_group_name_H-M   'P 1'
#
loop_
_entity.id
_entity.type
_entity.pdbx_description
1 polymer ?
#
loop_
_entity_poly.entity_id
_entity_poly.type
_entity_poly.pdbx_seq_one_letter_code
_entity_poly.pdbx_strand_id
1 'polypeptide(L)'
;MTFGREELLAIEKLKRRVRQLESERNEPIAIIGASARLPGCEDLGQLWSLLDRGGDAISSLHTSSGAPVWCGSIESLESFDAEFFRMSPREVTRMDARQRLVLEASWEALEHAGIPAPALDGAR
;
A
#
# COMPACT_ATOMS: atom_id res chain seq x y z
N MET A 1 -3.81 32.66 49.22
CA MET A 1 -3.32 31.29 48.96
C MET A 1 -2.35 31.40 47.79
N THR A 2 -1.08 31.62 48.11
CA THR A 2 -0.01 31.84 47.12
C THR A 2 0.37 30.47 46.58
N PHE A 3 0.04 30.19 45.31
CA PHE A 3 0.54 28.99 44.63
C PHE A 3 2.07 28.95 44.77
N GLY A 4 2.57 27.85 45.30
CA GLY A 4 4.01 27.66 45.50
C GLY A 4 4.71 27.49 44.16
N ARG A 5 5.93 28.02 44.02
CA ARG A 5 6.76 27.85 42.81
C ARG A 5 6.89 26.38 42.39
N GLU A 6 6.85 25.45 43.34
CA GLU A 6 6.87 24.00 43.12
C GLU A 6 5.62 23.48 42.40
N GLU A 7 4.43 23.98 42.74
CA GLU A 7 3.16 23.57 42.11
C GLU A 7 3.11 24.00 40.64
N LEU A 8 3.62 25.21 40.35
CA LEU A 8 3.71 25.71 38.98
C LEU A 8 4.68 24.87 38.13
N LEU A 9 5.83 24.50 38.70
CA LEU A 9 6.84 23.64 38.05
C LEU A 9 6.29 22.23 37.81
N ALA A 10 5.54 21.66 38.77
CA ALA A 10 4.91 20.36 38.63
C ALA A 10 3.86 20.35 37.49
N ILE A 11 3.02 21.39 37.41
CA ILE A 11 2.04 21.54 36.33
C ILE A 11 2.73 21.67 34.97
N GLU A 12 3.82 22.45 34.87
CA GLU A 12 4.55 22.59 33.60
C GLU A 12 5.19 21.26 33.16
N LYS A 13 5.79 20.52 34.10
CA LYS A 13 6.39 19.20 33.85
C LYS A 13 5.34 18.18 33.39
N LEU A 14 4.18 18.15 34.04
CA LEU A 14 3.06 17.30 33.64
C LEU A 14 2.53 17.67 32.26
N LYS A 15 2.34 18.98 31.97
CA LYS A 15 1.91 19.44 30.64
C LYS A 15 2.90 19.10 29.53
N ARG A 16 4.21 19.12 29.81
CA ARG A 16 5.22 18.62 28.86
C ARG A 16 5.09 17.12 28.64
N ARG A 17 4.90 16.36 29.72
CA ARG A 17 4.77 14.90 29.63
C ARG A 17 3.50 14.48 28.86
N VAL A 18 2.39 15.17 29.08
CA VAL A 18 1.14 14.98 28.32
C VAL A 18 1.37 15.24 26.83
N ARG A 19 1.95 16.39 26.47
CA ARG A 19 2.24 16.71 25.07
C ARG A 19 3.20 15.70 24.41
N GLN A 20 4.18 15.21 25.16
CA GLN A 20 5.09 14.19 24.66
C GLN A 20 4.36 12.86 24.39
N LEU A 21 3.56 12.37 25.34
CA LEU A 21 2.78 11.15 25.16
C LEU A 21 1.75 11.28 24.04
N GLU A 22 1.15 12.46 23.89
CA GLU A 22 0.26 12.75 22.77
C GLU A 22 0.99 12.77 21.43
N SER A 23 2.21 13.30 21.38
CA SER A 23 3.06 13.29 20.18
C SER A 23 3.55 11.89 19.82
N GLU A 24 3.93 11.07 20.82
CA GLU A 24 4.33 9.68 20.63
C GLU A 24 3.14 8.84 20.15
N ARG A 25 1.94 9.10 20.71
CA ARG A 25 0.72 8.40 20.28
C ARG A 25 0.24 8.83 18.90
N ASN A 26 0.47 10.09 18.54
CA ASN A 26 0.02 10.68 17.27
C ASN A 26 1.21 10.96 16.35
N GLU A 27 2.20 10.06 16.34
CA GLU A 27 3.34 10.18 15.42
C GLU A 27 2.82 10.16 13.97
N PRO A 28 3.08 11.22 13.18
CA PRO A 28 2.61 11.26 11.79
C PRO A 28 3.28 10.16 10.95
N ILE A 29 2.48 9.38 10.23
CA ILE A 29 2.97 8.34 9.31
C ILE A 29 2.98 8.91 7.89
N ALA A 30 4.15 8.92 7.26
CA ALA A 30 4.29 9.31 5.86
C ALA A 30 4.08 8.10 4.94
N ILE A 31 3.31 8.28 3.87
CA ILE A 31 3.26 7.33 2.75
C ILE A 31 4.37 7.72 1.78
N ILE A 32 5.42 6.91 1.70
CA ILE A 32 6.63 7.20 0.91
C ILE A 32 6.70 6.38 -0.40
N GLY A 33 5.84 5.36 -0.54
CA GLY A 33 5.79 4.47 -1.69
C GLY A 33 4.39 3.95 -1.91
N ALA A 34 4.01 3.74 -3.17
CA ALA A 34 2.75 3.13 -3.54
C ALA A 34 2.87 2.43 -4.89
N SER A 35 2.01 1.44 -5.09
CA SER A 35 1.79 0.77 -6.36
C SER A 35 0.31 0.38 -6.43
N ALA A 36 -0.22 0.19 -7.64
CA ALA A 36 -1.56 -0.32 -7.83
C ALA A 36 -1.68 -1.03 -9.18
N ARG A 37 -2.40 -2.15 -9.17
CA ARG A 37 -2.91 -2.83 -10.36
C ARG A 37 -4.43 -2.75 -10.32
N LEU A 38 -5.01 -2.10 -11.31
CA LEU A 38 -6.43 -1.81 -11.39
C LEU A 38 -6.95 -2.16 -12.79
N PRO A 39 -8.28 -2.27 -12.95
CA PRO A 39 -8.87 -2.47 -14.28
C PRO A 39 -8.35 -1.41 -15.26
N GLY A 40 -7.82 -1.86 -16.40
CA GLY A 40 -7.27 -1.00 -17.44
C GLY A 40 -6.04 -0.17 -17.05
N CYS A 41 -5.44 -0.41 -15.88
CA CYS A 41 -4.29 0.35 -15.37
C CYS A 41 -3.28 -0.59 -14.70
N GLU A 42 -2.13 -0.75 -15.34
CA GLU A 42 -1.04 -1.54 -14.80
C GLU A 42 -0.12 -0.73 -13.87
N ASP A 43 -0.24 0.59 -13.77
CA ASP A 43 0.61 1.37 -12.87
C ASP A 43 -0.09 2.65 -12.41
N LEU A 44 0.55 3.37 -11.48
CA LEU A 44 0.02 4.63 -10.94
C LEU A 44 -0.05 5.74 -12.00
N GLY A 45 0.81 5.72 -13.02
CA GLY A 45 0.80 6.70 -14.11
C GLY A 45 -0.39 6.50 -15.05
N GLN A 46 -0.72 5.24 -15.36
CA GLN A 46 -1.91 4.86 -16.09
C GLN A 46 -3.17 5.20 -15.30
N LEU A 47 -3.19 4.90 -14.00
CA LEU A 47 -4.28 5.30 -13.11
C LEU A 47 -4.47 6.83 -13.12
N TRP A 48 -3.38 7.59 -12.98
CA TRP A 48 -3.45 9.04 -13.01
C TRP A 48 -4.00 9.56 -14.35
N SER A 49 -3.54 8.98 -15.46
CA SER A 49 -4.01 9.34 -16.81
C SER A 49 -5.49 9.02 -17.01
N LEU A 50 -5.99 7.92 -16.44
CA LEU A 50 -7.41 7.56 -16.46
C LEU A 50 -8.23 8.57 -15.67
N LEU A 51 -7.79 8.92 -14.46
CA LEU A 51 -8.48 9.86 -13.58
C LEU A 51 -8.52 11.28 -14.16
N ASP A 52 -7.40 11.75 -14.71
CA ASP A 52 -7.28 13.07 -15.35
C ASP A 52 -8.27 13.23 -16.51
N ARG A 53 -8.51 12.15 -17.26
CA ARG A 53 -9.46 12.12 -18.38
C ARG A 53 -10.89 11.84 -17.94
N GLY A 54 -11.14 11.53 -16.67
CA GLY A 54 -12.44 11.07 -16.17
C GLY A 54 -12.91 9.76 -16.79
N GLY A 55 -11.99 8.85 -17.10
CA GLY A 55 -12.28 7.59 -17.78
C GLY A 55 -12.97 6.55 -16.89
N ASP A 56 -13.67 5.61 -17.54
CA ASP A 56 -14.29 4.44 -16.90
C ASP A 56 -13.55 3.17 -17.35
N ALA A 57 -13.17 2.33 -16.39
CA ALA A 57 -12.48 1.07 -16.62
C ALA A 57 -13.35 -0.16 -16.31
N ILE A 58 -14.66 0.03 -16.11
CA ILE A 58 -15.62 -1.05 -15.97
C ILE A 58 -15.94 -1.63 -17.34
N SER A 59 -15.84 -2.96 -17.44
CA SER A 59 -16.12 -3.71 -18.66
C SER A 59 -17.23 -4.73 -18.42
N SER A 60 -17.88 -5.20 -19.48
CA SER A 60 -18.82 -6.30 -19.40
C SER A 60 -18.12 -7.63 -19.62
N LEU A 61 -18.23 -8.56 -18.68
CA LEU A 61 -17.88 -9.96 -18.89
C LEU A 61 -19.13 -10.75 -19.27
N HIS A 62 -18.99 -11.61 -20.28
CA HIS A 62 -20.04 -12.55 -20.66
C HIS A 62 -19.96 -13.79 -19.77
N THR A 63 -21.02 -14.04 -19.00
CA THR A 63 -21.15 -15.28 -18.25
C THR A 63 -21.71 -16.39 -19.14
N SER A 64 -21.62 -17.64 -18.67
CA SER A 64 -22.24 -18.79 -19.34
C SER A 64 -23.77 -18.68 -19.49
N SER A 65 -24.42 -17.79 -18.75
CA SER A 65 -25.85 -17.50 -18.89
C SER A 65 -26.18 -16.49 -19.99
N GLY A 66 -25.17 -15.90 -20.65
CA GLY A 66 -25.34 -14.93 -21.74
C GLY A 66 -25.70 -13.50 -21.31
N ALA A 67 -25.93 -13.26 -20.02
CA ALA A 67 -26.17 -11.93 -19.48
C ALA A 67 -24.83 -11.20 -19.20
N PRO A 68 -24.68 -9.91 -19.58
CA PRO A 68 -23.49 -9.16 -19.27
C PRO A 68 -23.41 -8.87 -17.77
N VAL A 69 -22.25 -9.15 -17.17
CA VAL A 69 -21.92 -8.72 -15.81
C VAL A 69 -20.90 -7.59 -15.91
N TRP A 70 -21.23 -6.43 -15.36
CA TRP A 70 -20.34 -5.27 -15.33
C TRP A 70 -19.38 -5.38 -14.16
N CYS A 71 -18.08 -5.40 -14.45
CA CYS A 71 -17.03 -5.43 -13.45
C CYS A 71 -15.71 -4.85 -13.97
N GLY A 72 -14.86 -4.45 -13.03
CA GLY A 72 -13.47 -4.18 -13.31
C GLY A 72 -12.66 -5.48 -13.25
N SER A 73 -12.03 -5.85 -14.36
CA SER A 73 -11.14 -7.01 -14.44
C SER A 73 -9.69 -6.58 -14.61
N ILE A 74 -8.78 -7.32 -13.98
CA ILE A 74 -7.34 -7.19 -14.19
C ILE A 74 -6.95 -8.27 -15.19
N GLU A 75 -6.46 -7.88 -16.37
CA GLU A 75 -6.13 -8.82 -17.45
C GLU A 75 -4.90 -9.68 -17.13
N SER A 76 -3.89 -9.07 -16.52
CA SER A 76 -2.58 -9.68 -16.25
C SER A 76 -2.53 -10.44 -14.91
N LEU A 77 -3.64 -10.98 -14.41
CA LEU A 77 -3.67 -11.66 -13.10
C LEU A 77 -2.91 -13.00 -13.10
N GLU A 78 -2.74 -13.61 -14.27
CA GLU A 78 -2.06 -14.90 -14.39
C GLU A 78 -0.55 -14.81 -14.64
N SER A 79 -0.03 -13.64 -15.05
CA SER A 79 1.41 -13.42 -15.18
C SER A 79 2.08 -13.31 -13.82
N PHE A 80 3.31 -13.82 -13.72
CA PHE A 80 4.15 -13.65 -12.53
C PHE A 80 5.62 -13.86 -12.87
N ASP A 81 6.51 -12.97 -12.44
CA ASP A 81 7.96 -13.13 -12.63
C ASP A 81 8.57 -14.12 -11.63
N ALA A 82 8.45 -15.40 -11.93
CA ALA A 82 8.94 -16.48 -11.08
C ALA A 82 10.45 -16.41 -10.82
N GLU A 83 11.24 -16.02 -11.83
CA GLU A 83 12.70 -15.98 -11.74
C GLU A 83 13.15 -14.87 -10.79
N PHE A 84 12.53 -13.70 -10.89
CA PHE A 84 12.78 -12.57 -10.01
C PHE A 84 12.58 -12.94 -8.53
N PHE A 85 11.45 -13.58 -8.22
CA PHE A 85 11.14 -14.05 -6.87
C PHE A 85 11.83 -15.37 -6.47
N ARG A 86 12.69 -15.92 -7.35
CA ARG A 86 13.43 -17.17 -7.15
C ARG A 86 12.52 -18.37 -6.82
N MET A 87 11.36 -18.42 -7.47
CA MET A 87 10.38 -19.49 -7.34
C MET A 87 10.40 -20.41 -8.55
N SER A 88 10.21 -21.71 -8.33
CA SER A 88 10.09 -22.66 -9.43
C SER A 88 8.71 -22.57 -10.09
N PRO A 89 8.58 -22.92 -11.39
CA PRO A 89 7.28 -22.93 -12.07
C PRO A 89 6.22 -23.79 -11.35
N ARG A 90 6.64 -24.89 -10.72
CA ARG A 90 5.76 -25.78 -9.96
C ARG A 90 5.16 -25.12 -8.71
N GLU A 91 5.92 -24.24 -8.07
CA GLU A 91 5.44 -23.48 -6.91
C GLU A 91 4.46 -22.40 -7.37
N VAL A 92 4.82 -21.64 -8.41
CA VAL A 92 3.99 -20.58 -8.97
C VAL A 92 2.63 -21.09 -9.44
N THR A 93 2.57 -22.24 -10.12
CA THR A 93 1.28 -22.85 -10.54
C THR A 93 0.36 -23.21 -9.37
N ARG A 94 0.91 -23.40 -8.16
CA ARG A 94 0.14 -23.73 -6.96
C ARG A 94 -0.25 -22.49 -6.13
N MET A 95 0.29 -21.32 -6.47
CA MET A 95 -0.01 -20.08 -5.77
C MET A 95 -1.32 -19.45 -6.24
N ASP A 96 -2.09 -18.91 -5.31
CA ASP A 96 -3.23 -18.07 -5.66
C ASP A 96 -2.75 -16.82 -6.40
N ALA A 97 -3.45 -16.44 -7.46
CA ALA A 97 -3.05 -15.32 -8.30
C ALA A 97 -3.01 -13.98 -7.53
N ARG A 98 -3.82 -13.82 -6.47
CA ARG A 98 -3.79 -12.63 -5.62
C ARG A 98 -2.52 -12.57 -4.76
N GLN A 99 -1.99 -13.72 -4.34
CA GLN A 99 -0.72 -13.75 -3.60
C GLN A 99 0.44 -13.31 -4.50
N ARG A 100 0.45 -13.79 -5.75
CA ARG A 100 1.42 -13.37 -6.77
C ARG A 100 1.37 -11.86 -7.02
N LEU A 101 0.15 -11.33 -7.18
CA LEU A 101 -0.08 -9.90 -7.35
C LEU A 101 0.42 -9.07 -6.15
N VAL A 102 0.18 -9.53 -4.92
CA VAL A 102 0.65 -8.84 -3.71
C VAL A 102 2.18 -8.78 -3.65
N LEU A 103 2.87 -9.84 -4.08
CA LEU A 103 4.34 -9.86 -4.11
C LEU A 103 4.90 -8.83 -5.09
N GLU A 104 4.39 -8.81 -6.31
CA GLU A 104 4.79 -7.84 -7.34
C GLU A 104 4.47 -6.40 -6.92
N ALA A 105 3.23 -6.15 -6.49
CA ALA A 105 2.83 -4.81 -6.06
C ALA A 105 3.64 -4.32 -4.85
N SER A 106 3.94 -5.19 -3.88
CA SER A 106 4.76 -4.83 -2.73
C SER A 106 6.17 -4.44 -3.16
N TRP A 107 6.76 -5.18 -4.10
CA TRP A 107 8.07 -4.86 -4.64
C TRP A 107 8.08 -3.50 -5.34
N GLU A 108 7.10 -3.24 -6.21
CA GLU A 108 6.98 -1.97 -6.92
C GLU A 108 6.75 -0.79 -5.99
N ALA A 109 6.02 -0.97 -4.89
CA ALA A 109 5.83 0.08 -3.89
C ALA A 109 7.16 0.45 -3.22
N LEU A 110 8.04 -0.52 -2.99
CA LEU A 110 9.39 -0.29 -2.48
C LEU A 110 10.26 0.42 -3.52
N GLU A 111 10.17 0.04 -4.79
CA GLU A 111 10.86 0.73 -5.88
C GLU A 111 10.39 2.18 -6.03
N HIS A 112 9.08 2.42 -5.95
CA HIS A 112 8.50 3.77 -5.95
C HIS A 112 9.01 4.59 -4.75
N ALA A 113 9.22 3.97 -3.58
CA ALA A 113 9.82 4.62 -2.43
C ALA A 113 11.32 4.89 -2.59
N GLY A 114 11.97 4.35 -3.62
CA GLY A 114 13.42 4.39 -3.79
C GLY A 114 14.17 3.59 -2.73
N ILE A 115 13.52 2.58 -2.11
CA ILE A 115 14.10 1.76 -1.04
C ILE A 115 14.55 0.43 -1.62
N PRO A 116 15.86 0.13 -1.64
CA PRO A 116 16.33 -1.19 -2.06
C PRO A 116 16.00 -2.24 -0.99
N ALA A 117 15.52 -3.42 -1.38
CA ALA A 117 15.09 -4.46 -0.44
C ALA A 117 16.14 -4.85 0.63
N PRO A 118 17.46 -4.93 0.34
CA PRO A 118 18.47 -5.21 1.37
C PRO A 118 18.52 -4.17 2.49
N ALA A 119 18.06 -2.93 2.26
CA ALA A 119 18.00 -1.91 3.31
C ALA A 119 16.90 -2.18 4.36
N LEU A 120 15.98 -3.11 4.06
CA LEU A 120 14.89 -3.51 4.97
C LEU A 120 15.18 -4.82 5.71
N ASP A 121 16.32 -5.46 5.45
CA ASP A 121 16.68 -6.70 6.13
C ASP A 121 16.85 -6.47 7.64
N GLY A 122 16.07 -7.22 8.44
CA GLY A 122 16.05 -7.08 9.90
C GLY A 122 15.39 -5.81 10.45
N ALA A 123 14.79 -4.97 9.61
CA ALA A 123 14.01 -3.82 10.07
C ALA A 123 12.77 -4.29 10.86
N ARG A 124 12.45 -3.59 11.96
CA ARG A 124 11.31 -3.86 12.84
C ARG A 124 10.54 -2.60 13.13
#